data_AF-A0A939DZR6-F1
#
_entry.id   AF-A0A939DZR6-F1
#
_cell.length_a   1.000
_cell.length_b   1.000
_cell.length_c   1.000
_cell.angle_alpha   90.00
_cell.angle_beta   90.00
_cell.angle_gamma   90.00
#
_symmetry.space_group_name_H-M   'P 1'
#
loop_
_entity.id
_entity.type
_entity.pdbx_description
1 polymer ?
#
loop_
_entity_poly.entity_id
_entity_poly.type
_entity_poly.pdbx_seq_one_letter_code
_entity_poly.pdbx_strand_id
1 'polypeptide(L)'
;MDSDQFVTEVDKFFTEIRTLLESTLEGETRVVFYSTNEEKKRAAFTIDKTLKIGKPQSDRLHLKCVYRLCTNSTGNHLAIELSTFKVEFKSVKKFVPVVRFEYDRNARNKPASHFQFHADSVELGLLLARAGRYKTAAQQQDVHFPMGGDRFRVCLEDVIELLVREFCAVPKENWESLVQKGRQKYELQQAETVIRQNLALAIKLLEKSGYVVTPPNS
;
A
#
# COMPACT_ATOMS: atom_id res chain seq x y z
N MET A 1 3.04 4.51 23.14
CA MET A 1 3.63 3.18 22.91
C MET A 1 5.09 3.21 23.29
N ASP A 2 5.52 2.31 24.17
CA ASP A 2 6.93 2.11 24.53
C ASP A 2 7.69 1.37 23.41
N SER A 3 9.00 1.14 23.62
CA SER A 3 9.88 0.52 22.62
C SER A 3 9.54 -0.95 22.38
N ASP A 4 9.31 -1.73 23.43
CA ASP A 4 9.03 -3.16 23.35
C ASP A 4 7.70 -3.42 22.63
N GLN A 5 6.68 -2.62 22.95
CA GLN A 5 5.39 -2.65 22.28
C GLN A 5 5.53 -2.23 20.81
N PHE A 6 6.40 -1.26 20.47
CA PHE A 6 6.66 -0.89 19.09
C PHE A 6 7.27 -2.06 18.29
N VAL A 7 8.30 -2.73 18.83
CA VAL A 7 8.94 -3.89 18.18
C VAL A 7 7.93 -5.01 17.97
N THR A 8 7.15 -5.33 18.99
CA THR A 8 6.12 -6.39 18.93
C THR A 8 5.08 -6.11 17.83
N GLU A 9 4.58 -4.88 17.74
CA GLU A 9 3.61 -4.50 16.70
C GLU A 9 4.24 -4.50 15.30
N VAL A 10 5.52 -4.13 15.17
CA VAL A 10 6.26 -4.23 13.90
C VAL A 10 6.40 -5.69 13.44
N ASP A 11 6.83 -6.59 14.33
CA ASP A 11 7.00 -8.02 14.03
C ASP A 11 5.66 -8.67 13.66
N LYS A 12 4.59 -8.30 14.37
CA LYS A 12 3.23 -8.72 14.06
C LYS A 12 2.81 -8.23 12.68
N PHE A 13 2.98 -6.95 12.37
CA PHE A 13 2.63 -6.39 11.07
C PHE A 13 3.43 -7.05 9.94
N PHE A 14 4.74 -7.24 10.10
CA PHE A 14 5.58 -7.95 9.15
C PHE A 14 5.09 -9.38 8.90
N THR A 15 4.77 -10.11 9.98
CA THR A 15 4.24 -11.47 9.89
C THR A 15 2.90 -11.50 9.19
N GLU A 16 2.00 -10.55 9.48
CA GLU A 16 0.71 -10.41 8.78
C GLU A 16 0.91 -10.23 7.26
N ILE A 17 1.82 -9.33 6.84
CA ILE A 17 2.11 -9.11 5.41
C ILE A 17 2.70 -10.35 4.75
N ARG A 18 3.68 -11.01 5.38
CA ARG A 18 4.32 -12.20 4.82
C ARG A 18 3.31 -13.35 4.67
N THR A 19 2.54 -13.62 5.72
CA THR A 19 1.50 -14.65 5.72
C THR A 19 0.45 -14.36 4.66
N LEU A 20 0.01 -13.12 4.51
CA LEU A 20 -0.94 -12.75 3.46
C LEU A 20 -0.41 -13.12 2.06
N LEU A 21 0.83 -12.77 1.74
CA LEU A 21 1.45 -13.11 0.45
C LEU A 21 1.59 -14.62 0.23
N GLU A 22 2.00 -15.37 1.25
CA GLU A 22 2.22 -16.82 1.18
C GLU A 22 0.91 -17.62 1.10
N SER A 23 -0.13 -17.14 1.79
CA SER A 23 -1.44 -17.79 1.85
C SER A 23 -2.37 -17.40 0.70
N THR A 24 -2.05 -16.37 -0.11
CA THR A 24 -2.89 -15.94 -1.24
C THR A 24 -2.30 -16.25 -2.60
N LEU A 25 -0.97 -16.27 -2.74
CA LEU A 25 -0.30 -16.34 -4.05
C LEU A 25 0.75 -17.46 -4.10
N GLU A 26 0.72 -18.26 -5.17
CA GLU A 26 1.80 -19.19 -5.44
C GLU A 26 3.10 -18.48 -5.85
N GLY A 27 4.22 -19.19 -5.65
CA GLY A 27 5.56 -18.73 -5.99
C GLY A 27 6.43 -18.42 -4.76
N GLU A 28 7.63 -17.92 -4.99
CA GLU A 28 8.66 -17.74 -3.97
C GLU A 28 8.52 -16.38 -3.27
N THR A 29 8.41 -16.40 -1.94
CA THR A 29 8.46 -15.20 -1.09
C THR A 29 9.86 -15.07 -0.48
N ARG A 30 10.48 -13.89 -0.58
CA ARG A 30 11.81 -13.61 -0.03
C ARG A 30 11.79 -12.31 0.78
N VAL A 31 12.32 -12.38 2.00
CA VAL A 31 12.60 -11.19 2.81
C VAL A 31 13.94 -10.63 2.36
N VAL A 32 13.92 -9.43 1.76
CA VAL A 32 15.12 -8.78 1.22
C VAL A 32 15.80 -7.92 2.26
N PHE A 33 14.99 -7.25 3.09
CA PHE A 33 15.46 -6.32 4.09
C PHE A 33 14.50 -6.32 5.26
N TYR A 34 15.05 -6.24 6.47
CA TYR A 34 14.29 -6.06 7.70
C TYR A 34 15.18 -5.32 8.70
N SER A 35 14.68 -4.21 9.24
CA SER A 35 15.39 -3.45 10.27
C SER A 35 14.40 -2.75 11.18
N THR A 36 14.76 -2.67 12.45
CA THR A 36 14.01 -1.97 13.49
C THR A 36 14.99 -1.11 14.29
N ASN A 37 14.60 0.14 14.56
CA ASN A 37 15.28 1.07 15.44
C ASN A 37 14.30 1.42 16.56
N GLU A 38 14.54 0.83 17.72
CA GLU A 38 13.68 0.89 18.90
C GLU A 38 13.63 2.29 19.49
N GLU A 39 14.80 2.93 19.65
CA GLU A 39 14.93 4.29 20.21
C GLU A 39 14.16 5.32 19.39
N LYS A 40 14.30 5.28 18.05
CA LYS A 40 13.62 6.20 17.14
C LYS A 40 12.20 5.76 16.79
N LYS A 41 11.78 4.57 17.24
CA LYS A 41 10.50 3.92 16.91
C LYS A 41 10.25 3.97 15.40
N ARG A 42 11.24 3.48 14.66
CA ARG A 42 11.22 3.38 13.20
C ARG A 42 11.56 1.96 12.80
N ALA A 43 10.86 1.44 11.81
CA ALA A 43 11.19 0.15 11.22
C ALA A 43 11.01 0.21 9.70
N ALA A 44 11.71 -0.66 8.99
CA ALA A 44 11.59 -0.77 7.56
C ALA A 44 11.86 -2.19 7.11
N PHE A 45 11.06 -2.69 6.17
CA PHE A 45 11.26 -4.00 5.58
C PHE A 45 10.86 -4.03 4.11
N THR A 46 11.38 -5.02 3.40
CA THR A 46 11.08 -5.30 2.00
C THR A 46 10.87 -6.79 1.80
N ILE A 47 9.75 -7.15 1.19
CA ILE A 47 9.41 -8.51 0.80
C ILE A 47 9.23 -8.54 -0.72
N ASP A 48 9.95 -9.44 -1.36
CA ASP A 48 9.86 -9.74 -2.78
C ASP A 48 9.05 -11.04 -2.95
N LYS A 49 8.15 -11.07 -3.93
CA LYS A 49 7.32 -12.23 -4.28
C LYS A 49 7.45 -12.48 -5.78
N THR A 50 8.09 -13.56 -6.16
CA THR A 50 8.07 -14.04 -7.56
C THR A 50 6.83 -14.90 -7.74
N LEU A 51 5.92 -14.49 -8.62
CA LEU A 51 4.63 -15.14 -8.83
C LEU A 51 4.67 -16.13 -9.99
N LYS A 52 3.87 -17.17 -9.89
CA LYS A 52 3.55 -18.04 -11.03
C LYS A 52 2.33 -17.48 -11.77
N ILE A 53 2.40 -17.37 -13.10
CA ILE A 53 1.31 -16.89 -13.95
C ILE A 53 1.01 -17.86 -15.11
N GLY A 54 -0.27 -17.98 -15.48
CA GLY A 54 -0.71 -18.64 -16.73
C GLY A 54 -0.43 -20.15 -16.85
N LYS A 55 -0.67 -20.69 -18.06
CA LYS A 55 -0.31 -22.05 -18.49
C LYS A 55 0.31 -22.00 -19.90
N PRO A 56 1.58 -22.45 -20.10
CA PRO A 56 2.52 -22.96 -19.11
C PRO A 56 2.89 -21.89 -18.07
N GLN A 57 3.21 -22.32 -16.83
CA GLN A 57 3.51 -21.39 -15.74
C GLN A 57 4.79 -20.60 -16.03
N SER A 58 4.69 -19.27 -16.02
CA SER A 58 5.81 -18.34 -16.08
C SER A 58 6.09 -17.75 -14.70
N ASP A 59 7.35 -17.48 -14.38
CA ASP A 59 7.82 -16.83 -13.13
C ASP A 59 8.21 -15.36 -13.36
N ARG A 60 7.76 -14.77 -14.48
CA ARG A 60 8.17 -13.43 -14.91
C ARG A 60 7.45 -12.30 -14.18
N LEU A 61 6.34 -12.58 -13.48
CA LEU A 61 5.64 -11.60 -12.67
C LEU A 61 6.27 -11.52 -11.28
N HIS A 62 6.62 -10.31 -10.86
CA HIS A 62 7.21 -10.04 -9.56
C HIS A 62 6.42 -8.95 -8.83
N LEU A 63 6.23 -9.13 -7.52
CA LEU A 63 5.67 -8.11 -6.64
C LEU A 63 6.72 -7.77 -5.58
N LYS A 64 7.04 -6.48 -5.48
CA LYS A 64 7.88 -5.93 -4.42
C LYS A 64 7.06 -5.09 -3.47
N CYS A 65 7.08 -5.46 -2.19
CA CYS A 65 6.40 -4.75 -1.11
C CYS A 65 7.45 -4.08 -0.21
N VAL A 66 7.40 -2.76 -0.08
CA VAL A 66 8.29 -1.97 0.78
C VAL A 66 7.46 -1.22 1.81
N TYR A 67 7.87 -1.29 3.06
CA TYR A 67 7.25 -0.54 4.15
C TYR A 67 8.28 0.22 4.96
N ARG A 68 7.93 1.46 5.35
CA ARG A 68 8.54 2.17 6.46
C ARG A 68 7.48 2.48 7.49
N LEU A 69 7.76 2.13 8.74
CA LEU A 69 6.86 2.20 9.86
C LEU A 69 7.39 3.18 10.89
N CYS A 70 6.45 3.83 11.57
CA CYS A 70 6.67 4.80 12.62
C CYS A 70 5.53 4.73 13.62
N THR A 71 5.59 5.54 14.67
CA THR A 71 4.40 5.83 15.46
C THR A 71 3.48 6.83 14.75
N ASN A 72 2.19 6.81 15.08
CA ASN A 72 1.24 7.84 14.67
C ASN A 72 1.55 9.19 15.38
N SER A 73 0.78 10.24 15.06
CA SER A 73 1.00 11.58 15.62
C SER A 73 0.87 11.65 17.15
N THR A 74 0.10 10.75 17.78
CA THR A 74 -0.05 10.68 19.24
C THR A 74 1.03 9.82 19.92
N GLY A 75 1.88 9.13 19.15
CA GLY A 75 2.89 8.22 19.69
C GLY A 75 2.35 6.89 20.23
N ASN A 76 1.05 6.61 20.05
CA ASN A 76 0.36 5.50 20.73
C ASN A 76 0.08 4.29 19.85
N HIS A 77 0.18 4.42 18.52
CA HIS A 77 -0.11 3.33 17.59
C HIS A 77 0.97 3.23 16.52
N LEU A 78 1.22 2.01 16.05
CA LEU A 78 2.02 1.77 14.85
C LEU A 78 1.31 2.38 13.63
N ALA A 79 2.09 2.98 12.73
CA ALA A 79 1.55 3.64 11.57
C ALA A 79 2.53 3.59 10.38
N ILE A 80 1.98 3.47 9.18
CA ILE A 80 2.76 3.43 7.93
C ILE A 80 3.22 4.85 7.57
N GLU A 81 4.54 5.07 7.56
CA GLU A 81 5.17 6.30 7.04
C GLU A 81 5.24 6.26 5.51
N LEU A 82 5.65 5.11 4.96
CA LEU A 82 5.71 4.85 3.53
C LEU A 82 5.28 3.41 3.24
N SER A 83 4.53 3.21 2.17
CA SER A 83 4.32 1.90 1.55
C SER A 83 4.48 1.98 0.04
N THR A 84 5.11 0.97 -0.54
CA THR A 84 5.24 0.84 -1.99
C THR A 84 4.95 -0.58 -2.44
N PHE A 85 4.07 -0.73 -3.41
CA PHE A 85 3.80 -1.97 -4.12
C PHE A 85 4.24 -1.81 -5.56
N LYS A 86 5.29 -2.52 -5.97
CA LYS A 86 5.76 -2.51 -7.36
C LYS A 86 5.40 -3.84 -8.00
N VAL A 87 4.58 -3.78 -9.03
CA VAL A 87 4.39 -4.89 -9.95
C VAL A 87 5.46 -4.76 -11.02
N GLU A 88 6.27 -5.80 -11.18
CA GLU A 88 7.48 -5.77 -11.99
C GLU A 88 7.54 -6.99 -12.92
N PHE A 89 8.10 -6.78 -14.11
CA PHE A 89 8.52 -7.83 -14.99
C PHE A 89 9.96 -8.26 -14.65
N LYS A 90 10.14 -9.52 -14.26
CA LYS A 90 11.43 -10.16 -14.02
C LYS A 90 12.12 -10.44 -15.35
N SER A 91 12.85 -9.47 -15.89
CA SER A 91 13.72 -9.69 -17.05
C SER A 91 14.95 -10.52 -16.66
N VAL A 92 15.77 -10.91 -17.64
CA VAL A 92 16.99 -11.70 -17.40
C VAL A 92 18.00 -10.98 -16.50
N LYS A 93 18.10 -9.65 -16.59
CA LYS A 93 19.15 -8.87 -15.89
C LYS A 93 18.65 -7.99 -14.76
N LYS A 94 17.34 -7.70 -14.72
CA LYS A 94 16.73 -6.76 -13.77
C LYS A 94 15.22 -6.94 -13.67
N PHE A 95 14.65 -6.44 -12.59
CA PHE A 95 13.21 -6.19 -12.49
C PHE A 95 12.88 -4.85 -13.18
N VAL A 96 11.85 -4.86 -14.01
CA VAL A 96 11.37 -3.69 -14.74
C VAL A 96 9.98 -3.36 -14.22
N PRO A 97 9.75 -2.19 -13.60
CA PRO A 97 8.43 -1.84 -13.11
C PRO A 97 7.40 -1.76 -14.24
N VAL A 98 6.19 -2.24 -13.94
CA VAL A 98 4.98 -2.12 -14.78
C VAL A 98 4.04 -1.09 -14.16
N VAL A 99 3.79 -1.20 -12.86
CA VAL A 99 3.04 -0.20 -12.09
C VAL A 99 3.60 -0.12 -10.68
N ARG A 100 3.61 1.09 -10.12
CA ARG A 100 4.03 1.35 -8.74
C ARG A 100 2.91 2.08 -8.02
N PHE A 101 2.37 1.46 -6.98
CA PHE A 101 1.47 2.10 -6.04
C PHE A 101 2.29 2.60 -4.87
N GLU A 102 2.30 3.91 -4.65
CA GLU A 102 3.15 4.55 -3.67
C GLU A 102 2.31 5.39 -2.70
N TYR A 103 2.66 5.29 -1.43
CA TYR A 103 2.20 6.16 -0.38
C TYR A 103 3.38 6.68 0.42
N ASP A 104 3.42 7.98 0.63
CA ASP A 104 4.39 8.68 1.47
C ASP A 104 3.65 9.76 2.27
N ARG A 105 3.55 9.55 3.58
CA ARG A 105 2.89 10.47 4.51
C ARG A 105 3.49 11.88 4.47
N ASN A 106 4.78 11.98 4.14
CA ASN A 106 5.52 13.24 4.18
C ASN A 106 5.71 13.86 2.78
N ALA A 107 4.97 13.39 1.77
CA ALA A 107 5.05 13.92 0.41
C ALA A 107 4.71 15.43 0.37
N ARG A 108 5.54 16.21 -0.33
CA ARG A 108 5.37 17.68 -0.45
C ARG A 108 5.14 18.15 -1.89
N ASN A 109 5.73 17.46 -2.85
CA ASN A 109 5.76 17.83 -4.28
C ASN A 109 5.03 16.81 -5.18
N LYS A 110 4.31 15.86 -4.57
CA LYS A 110 3.49 14.86 -5.22
C LYS A 110 2.31 14.50 -4.30
N PRO A 111 1.21 13.93 -4.83
CA PRO A 111 0.14 13.43 -3.97
C PRO A 111 0.69 12.43 -2.96
N ALA A 112 0.23 12.47 -1.71
CA ALA A 112 0.68 11.55 -0.67
C ALA A 112 0.42 10.08 -1.05
N SER A 113 -0.67 9.82 -1.77
CA SER A 113 -0.95 8.54 -2.40
C SER A 113 -1.12 8.71 -3.90
N HIS A 114 -0.35 7.96 -4.69
CA HIS A 114 -0.37 8.01 -6.15
C HIS A 114 0.07 6.67 -6.74
N PHE A 115 -0.22 6.47 -8.02
CA PHE A 115 0.43 5.43 -8.80
C PHE A 115 1.24 6.02 -9.96
N GLN A 116 2.22 5.24 -10.41
CA GLN A 116 3.03 5.51 -11.58
C GLN A 116 2.93 4.30 -12.50
N PHE A 117 2.56 4.51 -13.75
CA PHE A 117 2.41 3.45 -14.74
C PHE A 117 3.56 3.50 -15.74
N HIS A 118 4.19 2.37 -15.97
CA HIS A 118 5.33 2.22 -16.88
C HIS A 118 4.84 1.71 -18.23
N ALA A 119 4.07 2.54 -18.92
CA ALA A 119 3.66 2.33 -20.31
C ALA A 119 3.70 3.66 -21.05
N ASP A 120 4.11 3.61 -22.31
CA ASP A 120 4.15 4.78 -23.17
C ASP A 120 2.77 5.04 -23.79
N SER A 121 2.25 6.26 -23.64
CA SER A 121 1.09 6.77 -24.37
C SER A 121 1.53 7.92 -25.27
N VAL A 122 1.21 7.83 -26.56
CA VAL A 122 1.55 8.90 -27.52
C VAL A 122 0.82 10.19 -27.15
N GLU A 123 -0.46 10.09 -26.80
CA GLU A 123 -1.32 11.21 -26.44
C GLU A 123 -0.83 11.91 -25.18
N LEU A 124 -0.49 11.15 -24.14
CA LEU A 124 0.06 11.69 -22.89
C LEU A 124 1.39 12.41 -23.15
N GLY A 125 2.27 11.81 -23.94
CA GLY A 125 3.54 12.42 -24.34
C GLY A 125 3.34 13.74 -25.08
N LEU A 126 2.40 13.79 -26.03
CA LEU A 126 2.07 15.01 -26.78
C LEU A 126 1.48 16.09 -25.87
N LEU A 127 0.58 15.74 -24.95
CA LEU A 127 0.01 16.68 -23.98
C LEU A 127 1.09 17.28 -23.08
N LEU A 128 1.97 16.45 -22.53
CA LEU A 128 3.07 16.89 -21.66
C LEU A 128 4.08 17.76 -22.42
N ALA A 129 4.44 17.38 -23.65
CA ALA A 129 5.36 18.17 -24.47
C ALA A 129 4.76 19.55 -24.81
N ARG A 130 3.46 19.61 -25.17
CA ARG A 130 2.76 20.88 -25.40
C ARG A 130 2.63 21.73 -24.14
N ALA A 131 2.57 21.11 -22.96
CA ALA A 131 2.63 21.80 -21.66
C ALA A 131 4.06 22.19 -21.23
N GLY A 132 5.08 22.03 -22.10
CA GLY A 132 6.48 22.35 -21.79
C GLY A 132 7.18 21.37 -20.86
N ARG A 133 6.57 20.20 -20.59
CA ARG A 133 7.06 19.17 -19.66
C ARG A 133 7.88 18.10 -20.38
N TYR A 134 8.85 18.49 -21.20
CA TYR A 134 9.59 17.58 -22.11
C TYR A 134 10.25 16.38 -21.41
N LYS A 135 10.83 16.58 -20.21
CA LYS A 135 11.42 15.48 -19.44
C LYS A 135 10.38 14.43 -19.05
N THR A 136 9.23 14.86 -18.54
CA THR A 136 8.11 13.98 -18.17
C THR A 136 7.44 13.37 -19.42
N ALA A 137 7.40 14.09 -20.54
CA ALA A 137 6.92 13.55 -21.81
C ALA A 137 7.78 12.37 -22.31
N ALA A 138 9.10 12.47 -22.12
CA ALA A 138 10.05 11.41 -22.44
C ALA A 138 10.13 10.29 -21.39
N GLN A 139 9.67 10.54 -20.16
CA GLN A 139 9.67 9.61 -19.03
C GLN A 139 8.29 9.61 -18.39
N GLN A 140 7.29 9.08 -19.12
CA GLN A 140 5.88 9.16 -18.72
C GLN A 140 5.60 8.44 -17.40
N GLN A 141 6.44 7.45 -17.05
CA GLN A 141 6.42 6.78 -15.75
C GLN A 141 6.71 7.70 -14.56
N ASP A 142 7.16 8.94 -14.77
CA ASP A 142 7.35 9.93 -13.71
C ASP A 142 6.05 10.71 -13.39
N VAL A 143 4.97 10.50 -14.16
CA VAL A 143 3.65 11.09 -13.86
C VAL A 143 3.06 10.42 -12.62
N HIS A 144 2.79 11.22 -11.60
CA HIS A 144 2.14 10.78 -10.36
C HIS A 144 0.63 10.94 -10.49
N PHE A 145 -0.06 9.86 -10.86
CA PHE A 145 -1.51 9.86 -10.92
C PHE A 145 -2.07 9.80 -9.50
N PRO A 146 -2.82 10.82 -9.05
CA PRO A 146 -3.29 10.87 -7.66
C PRO A 146 -4.28 9.74 -7.37
N MET A 147 -4.21 9.24 -6.15
CA MET A 147 -5.26 8.40 -5.54
C MET A 147 -6.01 9.23 -4.48
N GLY A 148 -6.95 8.62 -3.76
CA GLY A 148 -7.81 9.34 -2.80
C GLY A 148 -7.11 9.95 -1.58
N GLY A 149 -5.79 9.80 -1.44
CA GLY A 149 -4.96 10.43 -0.40
C GLY A 149 -4.63 9.50 0.77
N ASP A 150 -4.27 10.06 1.93
CA ASP A 150 -3.74 9.31 3.06
C ASP A 150 -4.64 8.17 3.51
N ARG A 151 -5.97 8.31 3.45
CA ARG A 151 -6.92 7.34 4.01
C ARG A 151 -7.65 6.50 2.96
N PHE A 152 -7.53 6.87 1.69
CA PHE A 152 -8.22 6.25 0.55
C PHE A 152 -7.21 5.76 -0.48
N ARG A 153 -6.10 5.19 0.01
CA ARG A 153 -5.03 4.59 -0.78
C ARG A 153 -5.23 3.08 -0.90
N VAL A 154 -4.72 2.49 -1.98
CA VAL A 154 -4.73 1.04 -2.19
C VAL A 154 -4.00 0.29 -1.06
N CYS A 155 -4.58 -0.82 -0.64
CA CYS A 155 -3.96 -1.77 0.28
C CYS A 155 -3.27 -2.90 -0.49
N LEU A 156 -2.57 -3.80 0.22
CA LEU A 156 -1.88 -4.92 -0.42
C LEU A 156 -2.90 -5.91 -1.01
N GLU A 157 -4.05 -6.07 -0.36
CA GLU A 157 -5.17 -6.89 -0.78
C GLU A 157 -5.71 -6.48 -2.16
N ASP A 158 -5.79 -5.16 -2.44
CA ASP A 158 -6.17 -4.64 -3.76
C ASP A 158 -5.16 -5.04 -4.84
N VAL A 159 -3.86 -5.01 -4.51
CA VAL A 159 -2.81 -5.41 -5.44
C VAL A 159 -2.81 -6.92 -5.65
N ILE A 160 -3.05 -7.72 -4.61
CA ILE A 160 -3.19 -9.19 -4.75
C ILE A 160 -4.37 -9.52 -5.67
N GLU A 161 -5.52 -8.88 -5.47
CA GLU A 161 -6.69 -9.09 -6.33
C GLU A 161 -6.43 -8.68 -7.78
N LEU A 162 -5.77 -7.53 -8.01
CA LEU A 162 -5.30 -7.12 -9.33
C LEU A 162 -4.43 -8.20 -9.99
N LEU A 163 -3.45 -8.74 -9.26
CA LEU A 163 -2.52 -9.73 -9.81
C LEU A 163 -3.24 -11.04 -10.17
N VAL A 164 -4.20 -11.48 -9.37
CA VAL A 164 -4.97 -12.70 -9.66
C VAL A 164 -5.91 -12.47 -10.83
N ARG A 165 -6.73 -11.40 -10.80
CA ARG A 165 -7.81 -11.19 -11.78
C ARG A 165 -7.30 -10.69 -13.14
N GLU A 166 -6.33 -9.79 -13.15
CA GLU A 166 -5.88 -9.12 -14.39
C GLU A 166 -4.56 -9.68 -14.93
N PHE A 167 -3.68 -10.20 -14.06
CA PHE A 167 -2.37 -10.74 -14.47
C PHE A 167 -2.32 -12.27 -14.43
N CYS A 168 -3.44 -12.93 -14.13
CA CYS A 168 -3.57 -14.39 -14.03
C CYS A 168 -2.50 -15.03 -13.12
N ALA A 169 -2.14 -14.35 -12.02
CA ALA A 169 -1.34 -14.94 -10.96
C ALA A 169 -2.07 -16.13 -10.36
N VAL A 170 -1.37 -17.25 -10.19
CA VAL A 170 -1.95 -18.48 -9.66
C VAL A 170 -2.24 -18.28 -8.16
N PRO A 171 -3.52 -18.27 -7.76
CA PRO A 171 -3.86 -18.07 -6.36
C PRO A 171 -3.77 -19.37 -5.55
N LYS A 172 -3.69 -19.23 -4.24
CA LYS A 172 -3.91 -20.32 -3.27
C LYS A 172 -5.40 -20.53 -3.00
N GLU A 173 -5.73 -21.67 -2.39
CA GLU A 173 -7.09 -21.93 -1.92
C GLU A 173 -7.55 -20.85 -0.93
N ASN A 174 -8.82 -20.46 -1.01
CA ASN A 174 -9.44 -19.44 -0.14
C ASN A 174 -8.84 -18.03 -0.19
N TRP A 175 -8.04 -17.70 -1.22
CA TRP A 175 -7.40 -16.39 -1.35
C TRP A 175 -8.41 -15.22 -1.31
N GLU A 176 -9.57 -15.36 -1.95
CA GLU A 176 -10.60 -14.30 -2.00
C GLU A 176 -11.09 -13.91 -0.61
N SER A 177 -11.35 -14.91 0.24
CA SER A 177 -11.81 -14.69 1.61
C SER A 177 -10.73 -14.01 2.46
N LEU A 178 -9.46 -14.42 2.28
CA LEU A 178 -8.32 -13.79 2.97
C LEU A 178 -8.13 -12.33 2.56
N VAL A 179 -8.19 -12.05 1.25
CA VAL A 179 -8.12 -10.70 0.68
C VAL A 179 -9.29 -9.84 1.18
N GLN A 180 -10.52 -10.35 1.15
CA GLN A 180 -11.69 -9.60 1.61
C GLN A 180 -11.59 -9.25 3.10
N LYS A 181 -11.20 -10.21 3.94
CA LYS A 181 -11.03 -10.01 5.38
C LYS A 181 -9.92 -8.98 5.69
N GLY A 182 -8.79 -9.08 4.99
CA GLY A 182 -7.67 -8.14 5.13
C GLY A 182 -8.06 -6.72 4.72
N ARG A 183 -8.70 -6.57 3.56
CA ARG A 183 -9.23 -5.30 3.07
C ARG A 183 -10.22 -4.67 4.04
N GLN A 184 -11.18 -5.44 4.55
CA GLN A 184 -12.14 -4.93 5.53
C GLN A 184 -11.45 -4.45 6.81
N LYS A 185 -10.45 -5.18 7.32
CA LYS A 185 -9.65 -4.74 8.48
C LYS A 185 -8.95 -3.42 8.18
N TYR A 186 -8.34 -3.30 6.99
CA TYR A 186 -7.65 -2.09 6.57
C TYR A 186 -8.60 -0.89 6.45
N GLU A 187 -9.77 -1.06 5.80
CA GLU A 187 -10.79 -0.03 5.63
C GLU A 187 -11.32 0.46 6.98
N LEU A 188 -11.62 -0.46 7.91
CA LEU A 188 -12.06 -0.11 9.26
C LEU A 188 -11.00 0.72 10.01
N GLN A 189 -9.72 0.37 9.90
CA GLN A 189 -8.62 1.14 10.50
C GLN A 189 -8.49 2.56 9.90
N GLN A 190 -8.67 2.69 8.58
CA GLN A 190 -8.66 4.01 7.94
C GLN A 190 -9.88 4.83 8.37
N ALA A 191 -11.08 4.22 8.40
CA ALA A 191 -12.31 4.86 8.82
C ALA A 191 -12.26 5.33 10.28
N GLU A 192 -11.75 4.49 11.19
CA GLU A 192 -11.52 4.87 12.59
C GLU A 192 -10.64 6.12 12.69
N THR A 193 -9.57 6.18 11.90
CA THR A 193 -8.67 7.34 11.90
C THR A 193 -9.37 8.60 11.36
N VAL A 194 -10.14 8.48 10.27
CA VAL A 194 -10.92 9.60 9.70
C VAL A 194 -11.93 10.12 10.73
N ILE A 195 -12.65 9.23 11.42
CA ILE A 195 -13.63 9.59 12.45
C ILE A 195 -12.96 10.30 13.62
N ARG A 196 -11.86 9.76 14.16
CA ARG A 196 -11.12 10.39 15.28
C ARG A 196 -10.62 11.78 14.94
N GLN A 197 -10.24 12.03 13.70
CA GLN A 197 -9.80 13.35 13.24
C GLN A 197 -10.95 14.33 12.99
N ASN A 198 -12.20 13.87 12.96
CA ASN A 198 -13.38 14.68 12.66
C ASN A 198 -14.58 14.31 13.54
N LEU A 199 -14.36 14.28 14.86
CA LEU A 199 -15.40 13.89 15.84
C LEU A 199 -16.62 14.81 15.77
N ALA A 200 -16.44 16.11 15.50
CA ALA A 200 -17.56 17.05 15.36
C ALA A 200 -18.53 16.64 14.23
N LEU A 201 -18.01 16.24 13.06
CA LEU A 201 -18.84 15.73 11.97
C LEU A 201 -19.51 14.40 12.36
N ALA A 202 -18.78 13.50 13.02
CA ALA A 202 -19.32 12.22 13.46
C ALA A 202 -20.50 12.41 14.44
N ILE A 203 -20.37 13.29 15.43
CA ILE A 203 -21.44 13.64 16.39
C ILE A 203 -22.65 14.17 15.64
N LYS A 204 -22.46 15.15 14.75
CA LYS A 204 -23.54 15.73 13.94
C LYS A 204 -24.30 14.68 13.11
N LEU A 205 -23.60 13.71 12.53
CA LEU A 205 -24.23 12.63 11.75
C LEU A 205 -25.03 11.68 12.62
N LEU A 206 -24.53 11.37 13.82
CA LEU A 206 -25.22 10.55 14.81
C LEU A 206 -26.50 11.24 15.29
N GLU A 207 -26.42 12.52 15.68
CA GLU A 207 -27.58 13.32 16.10
C GLU A 207 -28.62 13.43 14.99
N LYS A 208 -28.19 13.69 13.74
CA LYS A 208 -29.10 13.71 12.58
C LYS A 208 -29.79 12.37 12.33
N SER A 209 -29.17 11.27 12.72
CA SER A 209 -29.72 9.91 12.61
C SER A 209 -30.56 9.51 13.83
N GLY A 210 -30.81 10.42 14.77
CA GLY A 210 -31.66 10.18 15.95
C GLY A 210 -30.91 9.62 17.17
N TYR A 211 -29.59 9.52 17.12
CA TYR A 211 -28.79 9.12 18.29
C TYR A 211 -28.60 10.30 19.24
N VAL A 212 -28.69 10.05 20.54
CA VAL A 212 -28.29 11.02 21.57
C VAL A 212 -26.81 10.81 21.87
N VAL A 213 -25.99 11.85 21.71
CA VAL A 213 -24.56 11.80 22.01
C VAL A 213 -24.26 12.68 23.21
N THR A 214 -23.81 12.08 24.31
CA THR A 214 -23.41 12.81 25.52
C THR A 214 -21.90 13.05 25.48
N PRO A 215 -21.42 14.30 25.48
CA PRO A 215 -19.99 14.58 25.58
C PRO A 215 -19.45 14.11 26.94
N PRO A 216 -18.16 13.75 27.04
CA PRO A 216 -17.55 13.42 28.33
C PRO A 216 -17.66 14.61 29.28
N ASN A 217 -17.97 14.34 30.55
CA ASN A 217 -17.98 15.36 31.59
C ASN A 217 -16.56 15.97 31.71
N SER A 218 -16.49 17.30 31.81
CA SER A 218 -15.26 18.07 31.95
C SER A 218 -14.48 17.73 33.21
#